data_AF-A0AAJ2AV27-F1
#
_entry.id   AF-A0AAJ2AV27-F1
#
_cell.length_a   1.000
_cell.length_b   1.000
_cell.length_c   1.000
_cell.angle_alpha   90.00
_cell.angle_beta   90.00
_cell.angle_gamma   90.00
#
_symmetry.space_group_name_H-M   'P 1'
#
loop_
_entity.id
_entity.type
_entity.pdbx_description
1 polymer ?
#
loop_
_entity_poly.entity_id
_entity_poly.type
_entity_poly.pdbx_seq_one_letter_code
_entity_poly.pdbx_strand_id
1 'polypeptide(L)'
;LTGFTVSGGNLVVQGAGLNAANIDQVDLLARAIQVNAAIYAKRLNAITGANGIDHDTLAATPVAGNGTAPVVALDVSALGGMYANRIFLASNEYGVGVSTRGVLAAQAGDLTLTANGKLVLAGQTNASGTLNVLARDGIDNRGTTYAQGDVVATTGGVLANSGLLAAQRQTTLRADSIASTGTLAAGVNGDGSLAQSGDLDVSASGAVAATGRNVAGGNAALSGSALDLGGSTTSAHGALVLAARTADAILSGATVTAGSGLNVSAANALVNDQGMLSAADIQLNATSFSNRDGKIVSSGALTGDVRGALQNQGGTMQATGAAQVRAGGIDNSTGAIAGSQLTITASGITNRGGTIAQTGTGTAALAVANTLDNRGGSIASNGRVAVAAGALVNASGSITARDGLAVTADGVLDNADGKLLSNADVNLVSAALNNDGGQIGAGTNETIRTGRLTNSGGSIVAPNLTVTSTSTIDNTGGGIEANALNVNTTELINRAGRIMQYGATSTGFHVSSTFDNSNGGIFQTNSTDLTLAPGALINDGGSIIDAGTGTLTIAPGNGAGYFSNVGGRIISAGTLTAQAAGLNNANGVLAAQ
;
A
#
# COMPACT_ATOMS: atom_id res chain seq x y z
N LEU A 1 -41.60 3.99 -54.07
CA LEU A 1 -40.37 4.80 -53.98
C LEU A 1 -39.29 3.88 -53.44
N THR A 2 -38.09 3.80 -54.02
CA THR A 2 -37.04 2.86 -53.55
C THR A 2 -36.02 3.50 -52.63
N GLY A 3 -35.82 4.82 -52.74
CA GLY A 3 -34.90 5.56 -51.89
C GLY A 3 -34.74 7.01 -52.34
N PHE A 4 -33.80 7.68 -51.71
CA PHE A 4 -33.44 9.08 -51.94
C PHE A 4 -31.94 9.18 -52.23
N THR A 5 -31.54 10.14 -53.06
CA THR A 5 -30.12 10.47 -53.28
C THR A 5 -29.88 11.91 -52.84
N VAL A 6 -29.02 12.08 -51.85
CA VAL A 6 -28.60 13.37 -51.29
C VAL A 6 -27.16 13.60 -51.71
N SER A 7 -26.93 14.50 -52.66
CA SER A 7 -25.59 14.95 -53.07
C SER A 7 -25.28 16.39 -52.65
N GLY A 8 -26.28 17.12 -52.15
CA GLY A 8 -26.18 18.53 -51.74
C GLY A 8 -27.39 18.97 -50.91
N GLY A 9 -27.57 20.29 -50.79
CA GLY A 9 -28.70 20.90 -50.09
C GLY A 9 -28.43 21.21 -48.62
N ASN A 10 -28.95 22.36 -48.19
CA ASN A 10 -28.94 22.81 -46.79
C ASN A 10 -30.39 22.96 -46.32
N LEU A 11 -30.78 22.21 -45.29
CA LEU A 11 -32.09 22.31 -44.68
C LEU A 11 -31.98 23.19 -43.43
N VAL A 12 -32.77 24.27 -43.37
CA VAL A 12 -32.77 25.18 -42.22
C VAL A 12 -34.14 25.20 -41.58
N VAL A 13 -34.21 24.85 -40.29
CA VAL A 13 -35.39 25.02 -39.44
C VAL A 13 -35.21 26.28 -38.60
N GLN A 14 -36.09 27.26 -38.76
CA GLN A 14 -36.00 28.58 -38.13
C GLN A 14 -37.39 29.13 -37.83
N GLY A 15 -37.47 30.29 -37.17
CA GLY A 15 -38.74 30.95 -36.84
C GLY A 15 -39.56 30.14 -35.84
N ALA A 16 -40.80 29.79 -36.21
CA ALA A 16 -41.70 29.02 -35.35
C ALA A 16 -41.31 27.53 -35.20
N GLY A 17 -40.33 27.04 -35.97
CA GLY A 17 -39.90 25.65 -35.93
C GLY A 17 -40.75 24.71 -36.80
N LEU A 18 -40.67 23.41 -36.52
CA LEU A 18 -41.40 22.34 -37.20
C LEU A 18 -42.19 21.53 -36.17
N ASN A 19 -43.51 21.62 -36.21
CA ASN A 19 -44.38 20.79 -35.37
C ASN A 19 -44.98 19.64 -36.20
N ALA A 20 -44.48 18.45 -35.97
CA ALA A 20 -44.94 17.20 -36.57
C ALA A 20 -45.29 16.15 -35.49
N ALA A 21 -45.70 16.60 -34.30
CA ALA A 21 -46.05 15.73 -33.18
C ALA A 21 -47.24 14.78 -33.49
N ASN A 22 -48.06 15.12 -34.48
CA ASN A 22 -49.17 14.31 -34.98
C ASN A 22 -48.76 13.30 -36.08
N ILE A 23 -47.50 13.30 -36.53
CA ILE A 23 -46.98 12.39 -37.55
C ILE A 23 -46.12 11.29 -36.89
N ASP A 24 -46.20 10.07 -37.43
CA ASP A 24 -45.47 8.91 -36.87
C ASP A 24 -43.97 8.97 -37.08
N GLN A 25 -43.51 9.63 -38.15
CA GLN A 25 -42.11 9.75 -38.53
C GLN A 25 -41.87 11.03 -39.32
N VAL A 26 -40.75 11.69 -39.01
CA VAL A 26 -40.18 12.77 -39.78
C VAL A 26 -38.76 12.41 -40.15
N ASP A 27 -38.47 12.45 -41.44
CA ASP A 27 -37.13 12.22 -41.98
C ASP A 27 -36.59 13.52 -42.58
N LEU A 28 -35.49 14.02 -42.03
CA LEU A 28 -34.75 15.17 -42.53
C LEU A 28 -33.53 14.65 -43.30
N LEU A 29 -33.60 14.69 -44.63
CA LEU A 29 -32.55 14.16 -45.51
C LEU A 29 -31.94 15.32 -46.29
N ALA A 30 -30.71 15.73 -45.96
CA ALA A 30 -30.01 16.82 -46.62
C ALA A 30 -28.50 16.70 -46.40
N ARG A 31 -27.65 17.28 -47.25
CA ARG A 31 -26.20 17.22 -47.00
C ARG A 31 -25.81 17.96 -45.72
N ALA A 32 -26.46 19.08 -45.43
CA ALA A 32 -26.35 19.82 -44.18
C ALA A 32 -27.72 20.19 -43.60
N ILE A 33 -27.85 20.19 -42.27
CA ILE A 33 -29.05 20.57 -41.52
C ILE A 33 -28.68 21.59 -40.44
N GLN A 34 -29.41 22.70 -40.38
CA GLN A 34 -29.32 23.70 -39.33
C GLN A 34 -30.66 23.79 -38.58
N VAL A 35 -30.61 23.67 -37.25
CA VAL A 35 -31.79 23.73 -36.39
C VAL A 35 -31.67 24.90 -35.45
N ASN A 36 -32.36 25.99 -35.80
CA ASN A 36 -32.38 27.26 -35.09
C ASN A 36 -33.70 27.50 -34.33
N ALA A 37 -34.66 26.58 -34.45
CA ALA A 37 -35.94 26.56 -33.76
C ALA A 37 -36.35 25.11 -33.43
N ALA A 38 -37.40 24.93 -32.62
CA ALA A 38 -37.80 23.60 -32.15
C ALA A 38 -38.38 22.70 -33.25
N ILE A 39 -38.05 21.40 -33.19
CA ILE A 39 -38.65 20.33 -33.98
C ILE A 39 -39.35 19.36 -33.02
N TYR A 40 -40.64 19.10 -33.26
CA TYR A 40 -41.43 18.13 -32.50
C TYR A 40 -41.88 16.99 -33.41
N ALA A 41 -41.66 15.73 -33.03
CA ALA A 41 -42.08 14.56 -33.80
C ALA A 41 -42.32 13.34 -32.89
N LYS A 42 -42.95 12.26 -33.37
CA LYS A 42 -42.92 10.97 -32.65
C LYS A 42 -41.59 10.26 -32.89
N ARG A 43 -41.20 10.03 -34.14
CA ARG A 43 -39.86 9.54 -34.53
C ARG A 43 -39.20 10.58 -35.40
N LEU A 44 -37.99 11.00 -35.05
CA LEU A 44 -37.21 11.96 -35.81
C LEU A 44 -35.93 11.30 -36.30
N ASN A 45 -35.78 11.22 -37.62
CA ASN A 45 -34.54 10.81 -38.25
C ASN A 45 -33.92 12.02 -38.97
N ALA A 46 -32.63 12.28 -38.76
CA ALA A 46 -31.88 13.26 -39.54
C ALA A 46 -30.63 12.60 -40.12
N ILE A 47 -30.58 12.48 -41.44
CA ILE A 47 -29.48 11.85 -42.15
C ILE A 47 -28.78 12.91 -42.98
N THR A 48 -27.52 13.11 -42.67
CA THR A 48 -26.69 14.19 -43.19
C THR A 48 -25.45 13.68 -43.91
N GLY A 49 -24.89 14.53 -44.77
CA GLY A 49 -23.83 14.17 -45.70
C GLY A 49 -24.33 13.64 -47.04
N ALA A 50 -23.39 13.39 -47.95
CA ALA A 50 -23.68 12.88 -49.28
C ALA A 50 -23.98 11.37 -49.26
N ASN A 51 -25.25 10.97 -49.39
CA ASN A 51 -25.68 9.58 -49.28
C ASN A 51 -26.78 9.17 -50.28
N GLY A 52 -26.78 7.91 -50.68
CA GLY A 52 -27.98 7.18 -51.11
C GLY A 52 -28.66 6.58 -49.88
N ILE A 53 -29.95 6.85 -49.70
CA ILE A 53 -30.72 6.48 -48.50
C ILE A 53 -31.87 5.59 -48.93
N ASP A 54 -31.93 4.38 -48.37
CA ASP A 54 -33.04 3.45 -48.60
C ASP A 54 -34.34 3.98 -47.96
N HIS A 55 -35.48 3.82 -48.64
CA HIS A 55 -36.72 4.44 -48.18
C HIS A 55 -37.33 3.79 -46.92
N ASP A 56 -37.17 2.48 -46.74
CA ASP A 56 -37.81 1.73 -45.65
C ASP A 56 -36.90 1.65 -44.43
N THR A 57 -35.63 1.33 -44.66
CA THR A 57 -34.64 1.08 -43.61
C THR A 57 -33.90 2.33 -43.19
N LEU A 58 -33.94 3.38 -44.00
CA LEU A 58 -33.11 4.58 -43.87
C LEU A 58 -31.60 4.28 -43.84
N ALA A 59 -31.20 3.10 -44.30
CA ALA A 59 -29.80 2.75 -44.44
C ALA A 59 -29.15 3.71 -45.43
N ALA A 60 -28.07 4.35 -44.99
CA ALA A 60 -27.38 5.36 -45.76
C ALA A 60 -26.05 4.81 -46.29
N THR A 61 -25.85 4.95 -47.59
CA THR A 61 -24.65 4.53 -48.32
C THR A 61 -23.96 5.76 -48.89
N PRO A 62 -22.65 5.98 -48.64
CA PRO A 62 -21.97 7.17 -49.14
C PRO A 62 -22.04 7.29 -50.66
N VAL A 63 -22.27 8.51 -51.16
CA VAL A 63 -22.15 8.87 -52.58
C VAL A 63 -21.24 10.09 -52.75
N ALA A 64 -20.89 10.44 -53.99
CA ALA A 64 -20.15 11.66 -54.27
C ALA A 64 -20.99 12.91 -53.93
N GLY A 65 -20.42 13.80 -53.10
CA GLY A 65 -21.02 15.10 -52.79
C GLY A 65 -20.72 16.16 -53.85
N ASN A 66 -21.63 17.12 -54.00
CA ASN A 66 -21.48 18.24 -54.93
C ASN A 66 -20.71 19.40 -54.30
N GLY A 67 -19.48 19.66 -54.74
CA GLY A 67 -18.66 20.76 -54.20
C GLY A 67 -18.10 20.48 -52.80
N THR A 68 -17.57 21.51 -52.15
CA THR A 68 -16.89 21.40 -50.85
C THR A 68 -17.79 20.82 -49.77
N ALA A 69 -17.24 19.94 -48.93
CA ALA A 69 -17.93 19.41 -47.78
C ALA A 69 -18.35 20.53 -46.82
N PRO A 70 -19.53 20.43 -46.18
CA PRO A 70 -19.93 21.39 -45.16
C PRO A 70 -19.01 21.29 -43.94
N VAL A 71 -18.91 22.38 -43.17
CA VAL A 71 -18.10 22.41 -41.94
C VAL A 71 -18.74 21.56 -40.83
N VAL A 72 -20.07 21.57 -40.77
CA VAL A 72 -20.88 20.80 -39.83
C VAL A 72 -22.07 20.24 -40.60
N ALA A 73 -22.32 18.93 -40.49
CA ALA A 73 -23.41 18.26 -41.18
C ALA A 73 -24.74 18.50 -40.48
N LEU A 74 -24.74 18.57 -39.15
CA LEU A 74 -25.89 18.91 -38.33
C LEU A 74 -25.48 19.90 -37.25
N ASP A 75 -26.04 21.11 -37.27
CA ASP A 75 -25.84 22.14 -36.25
C ASP A 75 -27.16 22.50 -35.57
N VAL A 76 -27.31 22.11 -34.32
CA VAL A 76 -28.43 22.50 -33.46
C VAL A 76 -27.97 23.67 -32.60
N SER A 77 -28.45 24.86 -32.89
CA SER A 77 -28.10 26.08 -32.15
C SER A 77 -28.63 26.03 -30.71
N ALA A 78 -28.15 26.93 -29.84
CA ALA A 78 -28.64 27.06 -28.46
C ALA A 78 -30.13 27.45 -28.36
N LEU A 79 -30.70 28.06 -29.42
CA LEU A 79 -32.12 28.42 -29.51
C LEU A 79 -32.95 27.32 -30.19
N GLY A 80 -32.30 26.34 -30.80
CA GLY A 80 -32.93 25.20 -31.46
C GLY A 80 -33.12 24.02 -30.51
N GLY A 81 -33.94 23.07 -30.95
CA GLY A 81 -34.09 21.80 -30.24
C GLY A 81 -34.83 20.75 -31.06
N MET A 82 -34.56 19.49 -30.75
CA MET A 82 -35.24 18.34 -31.32
C MET A 82 -35.87 17.52 -30.21
N TYR A 83 -37.19 17.35 -30.27
CA TYR A 83 -37.99 16.70 -29.24
C TYR A 83 -38.81 15.59 -29.91
N ALA A 84 -38.52 14.33 -29.57
CA ALA A 84 -39.26 13.21 -30.10
C ALA A 84 -39.34 12.03 -29.13
N ASN A 85 -40.14 11.00 -29.42
CA ASN A 85 -40.11 9.76 -28.65
C ASN A 85 -38.80 9.02 -28.89
N ARG A 86 -38.33 9.00 -30.15
CA ARG A 86 -37.06 8.41 -30.58
C ARG A 86 -36.36 9.37 -31.54
N ILE A 87 -35.03 9.52 -31.39
CA ILE A 87 -34.20 10.35 -32.26
C ILE A 87 -33.07 9.51 -32.86
N PHE A 88 -32.89 9.59 -34.18
CA PHE A 88 -31.76 9.00 -34.89
C PHE A 88 -31.08 10.07 -35.76
N LEU A 89 -29.84 10.43 -35.43
CA LEU A 89 -29.05 11.39 -36.20
C LEU A 89 -27.82 10.68 -36.74
N ALA A 90 -27.62 10.74 -38.06
CA ALA A 90 -26.46 10.18 -38.72
C ALA A 90 -25.79 11.24 -39.61
N SER A 91 -24.49 11.39 -39.47
CA SER A 91 -23.63 12.15 -40.39
C SER A 91 -22.61 11.19 -40.99
N ASN A 92 -22.75 10.95 -42.29
CA ASN A 92 -21.98 9.91 -42.97
C ASN A 92 -20.88 10.46 -43.88
N GLU A 93 -20.80 11.78 -44.05
CA GLU A 93 -19.73 12.39 -44.83
C GLU A 93 -18.44 12.43 -43.99
N TYR A 94 -17.37 11.84 -44.53
CA TYR A 94 -16.11 11.66 -43.82
C TYR A 94 -15.51 13.00 -43.38
N GLY A 95 -15.13 13.08 -42.09
CA GLY A 95 -14.51 14.26 -41.49
C GLY A 95 -15.48 15.41 -41.19
N VAL A 96 -16.77 15.27 -41.52
CA VAL A 96 -17.77 16.30 -41.24
C VAL A 96 -18.39 16.04 -39.86
N GLY A 97 -18.37 17.06 -39.01
CA GLY A 97 -18.83 16.95 -37.63
C GLY A 97 -20.32 17.18 -37.43
N VAL A 98 -20.77 16.93 -36.20
CA VAL A 98 -22.10 17.27 -35.69
C VAL A 98 -21.92 18.15 -34.45
N SER A 99 -22.76 19.17 -34.30
CA SER A 99 -22.71 20.12 -33.20
C SER A 99 -24.09 20.31 -32.61
N THR A 100 -24.23 20.09 -31.30
CA THR A 100 -25.49 20.23 -30.57
C THR A 100 -25.28 21.17 -29.39
N ARG A 101 -25.73 22.42 -29.55
CA ARG A 101 -25.72 23.46 -28.50
C ARG A 101 -27.10 23.65 -27.87
N GLY A 102 -28.16 23.23 -28.57
CA GLY A 102 -29.54 23.22 -28.08
C GLY A 102 -29.91 21.93 -27.36
N VAL A 103 -31.21 21.62 -27.38
CA VAL A 103 -31.75 20.42 -26.71
C VAL A 103 -31.98 19.30 -27.73
N LEU A 104 -31.48 18.11 -27.44
CA LEU A 104 -31.93 16.86 -28.05
C LEU A 104 -32.60 16.02 -26.96
N ALA A 105 -33.88 15.69 -27.13
CA ALA A 105 -34.66 14.97 -26.12
C ALA A 105 -35.47 13.82 -26.74
N ALA A 106 -35.02 12.59 -26.50
CA ALA A 106 -35.80 11.37 -26.76
C ALA A 106 -36.64 11.02 -25.51
N GLN A 107 -37.94 11.31 -25.55
CA GLN A 107 -38.83 11.34 -24.40
C GLN A 107 -39.42 9.97 -24.03
N ALA A 108 -39.40 9.00 -24.93
CA ALA A 108 -39.99 7.67 -24.70
C ALA A 108 -39.16 6.52 -25.29
N GLY A 109 -37.90 6.76 -25.66
CA GLY A 109 -37.07 5.77 -26.33
C GLY A 109 -35.62 6.23 -26.50
N ASP A 110 -34.94 5.58 -27.44
CA ASP A 110 -33.51 5.74 -27.66
C ASP A 110 -33.16 7.05 -28.40
N LEU A 111 -31.94 7.50 -28.18
CA LEU A 111 -31.29 8.56 -28.93
C LEU A 111 -29.98 8.04 -29.51
N THR A 112 -29.85 8.04 -30.83
CA THR A 112 -28.61 7.63 -31.52
C THR A 112 -28.01 8.82 -32.25
N LEU A 113 -26.72 9.07 -32.00
CA LEU A 113 -25.91 10.09 -32.68
C LEU A 113 -24.70 9.40 -33.31
N THR A 114 -24.63 9.41 -34.64
CA THR A 114 -23.47 8.93 -35.37
C THR A 114 -22.85 10.08 -36.17
N ALA A 115 -21.55 10.28 -36.02
CA ALA A 115 -20.79 11.26 -36.79
C ALA A 115 -19.50 10.66 -37.37
N ASN A 116 -19.33 10.71 -38.69
CA ASN A 116 -18.08 10.36 -39.36
C ASN A 116 -16.99 11.46 -39.24
N GLY A 117 -17.22 12.46 -38.38
CA GLY A 117 -16.26 13.48 -37.96
C GLY A 117 -16.24 13.66 -36.44
N LYS A 118 -16.00 14.90 -35.98
CA LYS A 118 -16.07 15.27 -34.55
C LYS A 118 -17.51 15.51 -34.11
N LEU A 119 -17.88 15.06 -32.92
CA LEU A 119 -19.18 15.36 -32.30
C LEU A 119 -19.00 16.32 -31.12
N VAL A 120 -19.78 17.41 -31.10
CA VAL A 120 -19.82 18.39 -30.01
C VAL A 120 -21.18 18.34 -29.33
N LEU A 121 -21.19 18.03 -28.04
CA LEU A 121 -22.37 17.99 -27.16
C LEU A 121 -22.24 19.12 -26.12
N ALA A 122 -22.69 20.31 -26.49
CA ALA A 122 -22.56 21.52 -25.68
C ALA A 122 -23.88 21.98 -25.03
N GLY A 123 -25.01 21.40 -25.44
CA GLY A 123 -26.34 21.65 -24.87
C GLY A 123 -26.85 20.53 -23.96
N GLN A 124 -28.13 20.20 -24.08
CA GLN A 124 -28.74 19.08 -23.35
C GLN A 124 -29.03 17.93 -24.32
N THR A 125 -28.51 16.75 -24.05
CA THR A 125 -28.75 15.53 -24.84
C THR A 125 -29.31 14.47 -23.90
N ASN A 126 -30.62 14.23 -23.98
CA ASN A 126 -31.37 13.40 -23.04
C ASN A 126 -32.09 12.25 -23.74
N ALA A 127 -32.09 11.05 -23.14
CA ALA A 127 -32.89 9.92 -23.58
C ALA A 127 -33.59 9.22 -22.40
N SER A 128 -34.85 8.84 -22.56
CA SER A 128 -35.50 7.92 -21.61
C SER A 128 -35.06 6.46 -21.82
N GLY A 129 -34.66 6.11 -23.05
CA GLY A 129 -34.04 4.83 -23.39
C GLY A 129 -32.51 4.91 -23.37
N THR A 130 -31.87 4.18 -24.29
CA THR A 130 -30.41 4.20 -24.44
C THR A 130 -29.97 5.39 -25.27
N LEU A 131 -28.88 6.03 -24.85
CA LEU A 131 -28.21 7.09 -25.59
C LEU A 131 -26.91 6.52 -26.19
N ASN A 132 -26.91 6.32 -27.50
CA ASN A 132 -25.77 5.82 -28.26
C ASN A 132 -25.07 6.98 -28.97
N VAL A 133 -23.80 7.20 -28.65
CA VAL A 133 -22.95 8.22 -29.25
C VAL A 133 -21.77 7.56 -29.94
N LEU A 134 -21.65 7.77 -31.25
CA LEU A 134 -20.53 7.29 -32.05
C LEU A 134 -19.93 8.43 -32.85
N ALA A 135 -18.63 8.68 -32.68
CA ALA A 135 -17.92 9.68 -33.47
C ALA A 135 -16.55 9.16 -33.95
N ARG A 136 -16.16 9.47 -35.18
CA ARG A 136 -14.85 9.03 -35.69
C ARG A 136 -13.69 9.80 -35.05
N ASP A 137 -13.77 11.14 -35.05
CA ASP A 137 -12.63 12.03 -34.77
C ASP A 137 -12.60 12.58 -33.34
N GLY A 138 -13.56 12.18 -32.50
CA GLY A 138 -13.64 12.59 -31.10
C GLY A 138 -15.03 13.06 -30.69
N ILE A 139 -15.24 13.08 -29.39
CA ILE A 139 -16.46 13.56 -28.72
C ILE A 139 -16.06 14.67 -27.76
N ASP A 140 -16.79 15.77 -27.77
CA ASP A 140 -16.54 16.96 -26.94
C ASP A 140 -17.82 17.28 -26.16
N ASN A 141 -17.94 16.75 -24.95
CA ASN A 141 -19.07 16.94 -24.06
C ASN A 141 -18.80 18.08 -23.07
N ARG A 142 -19.42 19.22 -23.32
CA ARG A 142 -19.38 20.40 -22.42
C ARG A 142 -20.72 20.65 -21.73
N GLY A 143 -21.79 20.05 -22.24
CA GLY A 143 -23.14 20.19 -21.72
C GLY A 143 -23.56 19.04 -20.81
N THR A 144 -24.86 18.75 -20.81
CA THR A 144 -25.44 17.62 -20.08
C THR A 144 -25.82 16.53 -21.08
N THR A 145 -25.19 15.37 -20.95
CA THR A 145 -25.55 14.16 -21.70
C THR A 145 -26.03 13.12 -20.69
N TYR A 146 -27.32 12.78 -20.75
CA TYR A 146 -27.96 11.92 -19.76
C TYR A 146 -28.94 10.91 -20.36
N ALA A 147 -28.96 9.69 -19.84
CA ALA A 147 -29.95 8.67 -20.17
C ALA A 147 -30.59 8.06 -18.93
N GLN A 148 -31.91 7.83 -18.94
CA GLN A 148 -32.55 6.93 -17.95
C GLN A 148 -32.20 5.46 -18.24
N GLY A 149 -31.94 5.13 -19.51
CA GLY A 149 -31.30 3.87 -19.88
C GLY A 149 -29.78 3.94 -19.69
N ASP A 150 -29.04 3.43 -20.67
CA ASP A 150 -27.58 3.48 -20.69
C ASP A 150 -27.07 4.66 -21.51
N VAL A 151 -25.88 5.14 -21.18
CA VAL A 151 -25.08 5.95 -22.09
C VAL A 151 -23.93 5.10 -22.62
N VAL A 152 -23.82 5.00 -23.94
CA VAL A 152 -22.69 4.38 -24.62
C VAL A 152 -22.05 5.43 -25.53
N ALA A 153 -20.82 5.84 -25.22
CA ALA A 153 -20.07 6.80 -26.04
C ALA A 153 -18.79 6.16 -26.56
N THR A 154 -18.68 6.05 -27.89
CA THR A 154 -17.54 5.42 -28.57
C THR A 154 -16.91 6.36 -29.58
N THR A 155 -15.58 6.46 -29.58
CA THR A 155 -14.86 7.24 -30.59
C THR A 155 -13.49 6.68 -30.95
N GLY A 156 -13.04 6.92 -32.18
CA GLY A 156 -11.66 6.64 -32.61
C GLY A 156 -10.66 7.74 -32.26
N GLY A 157 -11.13 8.86 -31.68
CA GLY A 157 -10.30 9.99 -31.24
C GLY A 157 -10.38 10.23 -29.74
N VAL A 158 -10.25 11.49 -29.34
CA VAL A 158 -10.34 11.91 -27.93
C VAL A 158 -11.81 12.05 -27.52
N LEU A 159 -12.20 11.47 -26.38
CA LEU A 159 -13.41 11.83 -25.67
C LEU A 159 -13.06 12.87 -24.59
N ALA A 160 -13.36 14.13 -24.86
CA ALA A 160 -13.21 15.24 -23.93
C ALA A 160 -14.53 15.50 -23.19
N ASN A 161 -14.48 15.55 -21.86
CA ASN A 161 -15.64 15.83 -21.01
C ASN A 161 -15.33 16.93 -20.00
N SER A 162 -15.93 18.09 -20.17
CA SER A 162 -15.93 19.15 -19.16
C SER A 162 -17.31 19.35 -18.52
N GLY A 163 -18.34 18.65 -19.02
CA GLY A 163 -19.72 18.71 -18.54
C GLY A 163 -20.13 17.47 -17.73
N LEU A 164 -21.40 17.07 -17.87
CA LEU A 164 -21.96 15.85 -17.28
C LEU A 164 -22.16 14.80 -18.39
N LEU A 165 -21.62 13.61 -18.17
CA LEU A 165 -21.93 12.42 -18.96
C LEU A 165 -22.39 11.33 -17.99
N ALA A 166 -23.68 11.01 -18.00
CA ALA A 166 -24.27 10.17 -16.98
C ALA A 166 -25.43 9.29 -17.46
N ALA A 167 -25.65 8.18 -16.76
CA ALA A 167 -26.80 7.30 -16.98
C ALA A 167 -27.42 6.91 -15.64
N GLN A 168 -28.73 6.64 -15.63
CA GLN A 168 -29.40 6.02 -14.48
C GLN A 168 -29.07 4.53 -14.36
N ARG A 169 -28.73 3.87 -15.48
CA ARG A 169 -28.19 2.52 -15.50
C ARG A 169 -26.67 2.56 -15.70
N GLN A 170 -26.18 2.15 -16.88
CA GLN A 170 -24.75 1.99 -17.15
C GLN A 170 -24.22 3.13 -18.01
N THR A 171 -23.01 3.58 -17.71
CA THR A 171 -22.26 4.48 -18.58
C THR A 171 -21.02 3.76 -19.10
N THR A 172 -20.89 3.67 -20.41
CA THR A 172 -19.76 2.99 -21.08
C THR A 172 -19.08 3.95 -22.05
N LEU A 173 -17.80 4.21 -21.82
CA LEU A 173 -16.97 5.11 -22.63
C LEU A 173 -15.82 4.33 -23.25
N ARG A 174 -15.70 4.40 -24.58
CA ARG A 174 -14.61 3.78 -25.34
C ARG A 174 -13.99 4.79 -26.28
N ALA A 175 -12.69 5.07 -26.14
CA ALA A 175 -12.02 6.08 -26.95
C ALA A 175 -10.58 5.69 -27.31
N ASP A 176 -9.94 6.46 -28.18
CA ASP A 176 -8.48 6.41 -28.25
C ASP A 176 -7.86 6.99 -26.97
N SER A 177 -8.34 8.12 -26.51
CA SER A 177 -8.01 8.68 -25.20
C SER A 177 -9.21 9.39 -24.58
N ILE A 178 -9.22 9.47 -23.25
CA ILE A 178 -10.31 10.09 -22.49
C ILE A 178 -9.71 11.19 -21.62
N ALA A 179 -10.26 12.40 -21.72
CA ALA A 179 -9.89 13.55 -20.90
C ALA A 179 -11.14 14.14 -20.27
N SER A 180 -11.32 13.95 -18.96
CA SER A 180 -12.47 14.40 -18.20
C SER A 180 -12.05 15.25 -17.00
N THR A 181 -12.44 16.52 -17.03
CA THR A 181 -12.45 17.41 -15.85
C THR A 181 -13.86 17.57 -15.28
N GLY A 182 -14.87 17.11 -16.02
CA GLY A 182 -16.27 17.11 -15.60
C GLY A 182 -16.68 15.87 -14.81
N THR A 183 -17.97 15.55 -14.85
CA THR A 183 -18.55 14.37 -14.19
C THR A 183 -18.76 13.24 -15.17
N LEU A 184 -18.21 12.05 -14.84
CA LEU A 184 -18.54 10.76 -15.44
C LEU A 184 -19.35 9.97 -14.41
N ALA A 185 -20.56 9.56 -14.73
CA ALA A 185 -21.41 8.90 -13.74
C ALA A 185 -22.28 7.77 -14.27
N ALA A 186 -22.53 6.76 -13.44
CA ALA A 186 -23.50 5.71 -13.68
C ALA A 186 -24.35 5.51 -12.43
N GLY A 187 -25.60 5.09 -12.60
CA GLY A 187 -26.53 4.99 -11.48
C GLY A 187 -27.00 6.35 -10.96
N VAL A 188 -27.09 7.40 -11.77
CA VAL A 188 -27.57 8.71 -11.32
C VAL A 188 -29.05 8.86 -11.65
N ASN A 189 -29.88 9.13 -10.63
CA ASN A 189 -31.31 9.37 -10.81
C ASN A 189 -31.58 10.74 -11.44
N GLY A 190 -32.81 10.95 -11.94
CA GLY A 190 -33.20 12.22 -12.56
C GLY A 190 -33.18 13.44 -11.64
N ASP A 191 -33.12 13.22 -10.31
CA ASP A 191 -32.94 14.26 -9.29
C ASP A 191 -31.46 14.53 -8.96
N GLY A 192 -30.52 13.85 -9.63
CA GLY A 192 -29.08 13.94 -9.40
C GLY A 192 -28.56 13.10 -8.23
N SER A 193 -29.42 12.39 -7.49
CA SER A 193 -29.00 11.46 -6.46
C SER A 193 -28.36 10.20 -7.06
N LEU A 194 -27.42 9.58 -6.33
CA LEU A 194 -26.80 8.32 -6.74
C LEU A 194 -27.65 7.14 -6.27
N ALA A 195 -28.10 6.31 -7.21
CA ALA A 195 -28.76 5.04 -6.97
C ALA A 195 -27.78 3.97 -6.44
N GLN A 196 -28.32 2.83 -6.01
CA GLN A 196 -27.53 1.68 -5.51
C GLN A 196 -27.01 0.74 -6.62
N SER A 197 -27.27 1.06 -7.88
CA SER A 197 -26.84 0.25 -9.03
C SER A 197 -26.51 1.13 -10.21
N GLY A 198 -25.73 0.60 -11.15
CA GLY A 198 -25.29 1.31 -12.34
C GLY A 198 -23.77 1.34 -12.44
N ASP A 199 -23.24 0.68 -13.47
CA ASP A 199 -21.81 0.48 -13.62
C ASP A 199 -21.19 1.57 -14.52
N LEU A 200 -20.00 2.04 -14.14
CA LEU A 200 -19.22 2.99 -14.93
C LEU A 200 -18.02 2.25 -15.56
N ASP A 201 -18.04 2.05 -16.87
CA ASP A 201 -16.94 1.45 -17.63
C ASP A 201 -16.27 2.52 -18.52
N VAL A 202 -15.02 2.86 -18.22
CA VAL A 202 -14.24 3.88 -18.93
C VAL A 202 -12.97 3.21 -19.45
N SER A 203 -12.88 3.04 -20.77
CA SER A 203 -11.77 2.37 -21.41
C SER A 203 -11.20 3.19 -22.55
N ALA A 204 -9.88 3.34 -22.61
CA ALA A 204 -9.19 3.93 -23.74
C ALA A 204 -8.04 3.03 -24.21
N SER A 205 -7.70 3.03 -25.50
CA SER A 205 -6.45 2.40 -25.99
C SER A 205 -5.22 3.15 -25.46
N GLY A 206 -5.27 4.48 -25.55
CA GLY A 206 -4.34 5.47 -25.02
C GLY A 206 -4.66 5.85 -23.57
N ALA A 207 -4.39 7.10 -23.17
CA ALA A 207 -4.47 7.53 -21.77
C ALA A 207 -5.92 7.83 -21.33
N VAL A 208 -6.20 7.59 -20.05
CA VAL A 208 -7.41 8.07 -19.36
C VAL A 208 -7.00 9.09 -18.31
N ALA A 209 -7.32 10.36 -18.53
CA ALA A 209 -7.24 11.41 -17.53
C ALA A 209 -8.66 11.75 -17.07
N ALA A 210 -9.05 11.38 -15.85
CA ALA A 210 -10.38 11.60 -15.31
C ALA A 210 -10.31 12.33 -13.95
N THR A 211 -9.69 13.51 -13.98
CA THR A 211 -9.38 14.38 -12.83
C THR A 211 -10.58 15.07 -12.18
N GLY A 212 -11.80 14.91 -12.73
CA GLY A 212 -13.03 15.47 -12.19
C GLY A 212 -13.73 14.58 -11.17
N ARG A 213 -15.02 14.33 -11.40
CA ARG A 213 -15.86 13.46 -10.55
C ARG A 213 -16.22 12.18 -11.31
N ASN A 214 -15.85 11.02 -10.77
CA ASN A 214 -16.17 9.72 -11.36
C ASN A 214 -17.00 8.93 -10.35
N VAL A 215 -18.27 8.64 -10.63
CA VAL A 215 -19.14 7.96 -9.66
C VAL A 215 -19.96 6.83 -10.26
N ALA A 216 -20.06 5.72 -9.53
CA ALA A 216 -20.92 4.61 -9.90
C ALA A 216 -21.81 4.21 -8.73
N GLY A 217 -23.11 4.07 -9.03
CA GLY A 217 -24.07 3.46 -8.12
C GLY A 217 -23.80 1.98 -7.87
N GLY A 218 -23.15 1.30 -8.82
CA GLY A 218 -22.65 -0.08 -8.74
C GLY A 218 -21.12 -0.13 -8.76
N ASN A 219 -20.55 -0.86 -9.72
CA ASN A 219 -19.10 -1.00 -9.90
C ASN A 219 -18.54 0.10 -10.82
N ALA A 220 -17.25 0.37 -10.71
CA ALA A 220 -16.55 1.22 -11.67
C ALA A 220 -15.24 0.57 -12.15
N ALA A 221 -14.93 0.76 -13.43
CA ALA A 221 -13.68 0.35 -14.05
C ALA A 221 -13.14 1.50 -14.91
N LEU A 222 -11.91 1.94 -14.65
CA LEU A 222 -11.21 2.95 -15.42
C LEU A 222 -9.87 2.36 -15.91
N SER A 223 -9.69 2.25 -17.23
CA SER A 223 -8.54 1.57 -17.82
C SER A 223 -7.98 2.29 -19.04
N GLY A 224 -6.66 2.47 -19.07
CA GLY A 224 -5.91 3.10 -20.16
C GLY A 224 -4.47 2.59 -20.24
N SER A 225 -3.72 3.05 -21.23
CA SER A 225 -2.25 2.90 -21.27
C SER A 225 -1.60 3.57 -20.05
N ALA A 226 -2.05 4.77 -19.71
CA ALA A 226 -1.80 5.51 -18.48
C ALA A 226 -3.15 5.90 -17.84
N LEU A 227 -3.16 6.10 -16.52
CA LEU A 227 -4.33 6.54 -15.76
C LEU A 227 -3.96 7.75 -14.91
N ASP A 228 -4.69 8.85 -15.04
CA ASP A 228 -4.53 10.05 -14.22
C ASP A 228 -5.88 10.43 -13.59
N LEU A 229 -5.96 10.29 -12.27
CA LEU A 229 -7.06 10.70 -11.40
C LEU A 229 -6.61 11.76 -10.40
N GLY A 230 -5.50 12.48 -10.66
CA GLY A 230 -4.98 13.48 -9.75
C GLY A 230 -6.04 14.50 -9.32
N GLY A 231 -6.16 14.72 -8.02
CA GLY A 231 -7.15 15.64 -7.42
C GLY A 231 -8.62 15.24 -7.59
N SER A 232 -8.93 14.07 -8.16
CA SER A 232 -10.29 13.67 -8.48
C SER A 232 -11.07 13.22 -7.24
N THR A 233 -12.40 13.17 -7.36
CA THR A 233 -13.25 12.35 -6.48
C THR A 233 -13.78 11.15 -7.27
N THR A 234 -13.34 9.95 -6.92
CA THR A 234 -13.71 8.70 -7.59
C THR A 234 -14.37 7.76 -6.60
N SER A 235 -15.62 7.36 -6.84
CA SER A 235 -16.35 6.49 -5.91
C SER A 235 -17.22 5.43 -6.60
N ALA A 236 -17.23 4.23 -6.05
CA ALA A 236 -18.17 3.16 -6.42
C ALA A 236 -18.80 2.57 -5.15
N HIS A 237 -20.12 2.33 -5.14
CA HIS A 237 -20.72 1.55 -4.04
C HIS A 237 -20.29 0.08 -4.07
N GLY A 238 -19.96 -0.44 -5.26
CA GLY A 238 -19.43 -1.78 -5.46
C GLY A 238 -17.90 -1.79 -5.53
N ALA A 239 -17.38 -2.61 -6.45
CA ALA A 239 -15.95 -2.74 -6.69
C ALA A 239 -15.44 -1.61 -7.59
N LEU A 240 -14.17 -1.24 -7.39
CA LEU A 240 -13.47 -0.26 -8.21
C LEU A 240 -12.18 -0.86 -8.77
N VAL A 241 -12.05 -0.84 -10.09
CA VAL A 241 -10.85 -1.30 -10.81
C VAL A 241 -10.19 -0.13 -11.53
N LEU A 242 -8.92 0.11 -11.22
CA LEU A 242 -8.10 1.17 -11.80
C LEU A 242 -6.88 0.53 -12.48
N ALA A 243 -6.75 0.68 -13.80
CA ALA A 243 -5.72 -0.01 -14.56
C ALA A 243 -4.94 0.94 -15.50
N ALA A 244 -3.65 1.12 -15.22
CA ALA A 244 -2.66 1.70 -16.14
C ALA A 244 -1.84 0.56 -16.77
N ARG A 245 -2.19 0.18 -18.00
CA ARG A 245 -1.72 -1.06 -18.64
C ARG A 245 -0.26 -1.03 -19.07
N THR A 246 0.29 0.14 -19.37
CA THR A 246 1.66 0.27 -19.90
C THR A 246 2.48 1.36 -19.23
N ALA A 247 1.87 2.21 -18.42
CA ALA A 247 2.49 3.36 -17.79
C ALA A 247 2.03 3.51 -16.33
N ASP A 248 1.98 4.76 -15.85
CA ASP A 248 1.71 5.11 -14.46
C ASP A 248 0.21 5.23 -14.17
N ALA A 249 -0.15 4.98 -12.90
CA ALA A 249 -1.41 5.37 -12.31
C ALA A 249 -1.16 6.52 -11.31
N ILE A 250 -1.61 7.72 -11.67
CA ILE A 250 -1.47 8.95 -10.87
C ILE A 250 -2.76 9.20 -10.11
N LEU A 251 -2.70 9.10 -8.79
CA LEU A 251 -3.80 9.30 -7.84
C LEU A 251 -3.46 10.41 -6.82
N SER A 252 -2.46 11.25 -7.10
CA SER A 252 -1.99 12.28 -6.18
C SER A 252 -3.10 13.25 -5.80
N GLY A 253 -3.30 13.48 -4.50
CA GLY A 253 -4.37 14.34 -3.99
C GLY A 253 -5.80 13.85 -4.29
N ALA A 254 -5.98 12.66 -4.88
CA ALA A 254 -7.28 12.12 -5.21
C ALA A 254 -7.97 11.55 -3.96
N THR A 255 -9.31 11.50 -3.97
CA THR A 255 -10.10 10.71 -3.03
C THR A 255 -10.76 9.57 -3.78
N VAL A 256 -10.36 8.34 -3.48
CA VAL A 256 -10.80 7.11 -4.16
C VAL A 256 -11.43 6.17 -3.16
N THR A 257 -12.73 5.89 -3.32
CA THR A 257 -13.50 5.06 -2.39
C THR A 257 -14.26 3.94 -3.10
N ALA A 258 -14.16 2.71 -2.60
CA ALA A 258 -14.97 1.59 -3.05
C ALA A 258 -15.76 1.00 -1.87
N GLY A 259 -17.03 0.63 -2.08
CA GLY A 259 -17.82 -0.02 -1.04
C GLY A 259 -17.45 -1.49 -0.84
N SER A 260 -16.83 -2.13 -1.84
CA SER A 260 -16.26 -3.47 -1.73
C SER A 260 -14.74 -3.48 -1.99
N GLY A 261 -14.27 -4.10 -3.07
CA GLY A 261 -12.84 -4.20 -3.38
C GLY A 261 -12.34 -3.02 -4.24
N LEU A 262 -11.14 -2.52 -3.91
CA LEU A 262 -10.36 -1.62 -4.76
C LEU A 262 -9.13 -2.37 -5.31
N ASN A 263 -9.05 -2.51 -6.62
CA ASN A 263 -7.88 -3.03 -7.31
C ASN A 263 -7.23 -1.93 -8.13
N VAL A 264 -5.97 -1.60 -7.80
CA VAL A 264 -5.16 -0.66 -8.56
C VAL A 264 -3.95 -1.38 -9.14
N SER A 265 -3.83 -1.34 -10.47
CA SER A 265 -2.71 -1.94 -11.20
C SER A 265 -2.06 -0.90 -12.08
N ALA A 266 -0.75 -0.73 -11.92
CA ALA A 266 0.09 0.10 -12.78
C ALA A 266 1.25 -0.73 -13.32
N ALA A 267 1.49 -0.67 -14.63
CA ALA A 267 2.64 -1.35 -15.21
C ALA A 267 3.97 -0.75 -14.70
N ASN A 268 3.99 0.57 -14.47
CA ASN A 268 5.16 1.28 -13.96
C ASN A 268 4.92 1.82 -12.53
N ALA A 269 4.64 3.11 -12.36
CA ALA A 269 4.47 3.72 -11.05
C ALA A 269 2.99 3.81 -10.64
N LEU A 270 2.70 3.49 -9.39
CA LEU A 270 1.50 3.93 -8.70
C LEU A 270 1.88 5.11 -7.80
N VAL A 271 1.15 6.23 -7.90
CA VAL A 271 1.42 7.43 -7.11
C VAL A 271 0.16 7.86 -6.37
N ASN A 272 0.12 7.67 -5.06
CA ASN A 272 -0.95 8.09 -4.14
C ASN A 272 -0.49 9.20 -3.19
N ASP A 273 0.50 10.00 -3.59
CA ASP A 273 1.02 11.07 -2.75
C ASP A 273 -0.09 12.07 -2.40
N GLN A 274 -0.27 12.37 -1.11
CA GLN A 274 -1.37 13.19 -0.59
C GLN A 274 -2.79 12.68 -0.95
N GLY A 275 -2.92 11.49 -1.53
CA GLY A 275 -4.19 10.88 -1.91
C GLY A 275 -4.79 10.04 -0.80
N MET A 276 -6.08 9.72 -0.92
CA MET A 276 -6.79 8.81 -0.03
C MET A 276 -7.40 7.65 -0.82
N LEU A 277 -7.00 6.42 -0.49
CA LEU A 277 -7.62 5.19 -0.96
C LEU A 277 -8.36 4.53 0.20
N SER A 278 -9.65 4.21 0.02
CA SER A 278 -10.46 3.53 1.04
C SER A 278 -11.37 2.48 0.43
N ALA A 279 -11.34 1.25 0.97
CA ALA A 279 -12.21 0.16 0.52
C ALA A 279 -12.38 -0.92 1.59
N ALA A 280 -13.25 -1.90 1.35
CA ALA A 280 -13.35 -3.10 2.17
C ALA A 280 -12.09 -3.96 2.02
N ASP A 281 -11.65 -4.19 0.79
CA ASP A 281 -10.36 -4.84 0.50
C ASP A 281 -9.59 -3.99 -0.50
N ILE A 282 -8.28 -3.86 -0.31
CA ILE A 282 -7.41 -3.10 -1.22
C ILE A 282 -6.30 -4.00 -1.76
N GLN A 283 -6.15 -4.02 -3.08
CA GLN A 283 -5.04 -4.66 -3.77
C GLN A 283 -4.30 -3.64 -4.65
N LEU A 284 -2.99 -3.53 -4.45
CA LEU A 284 -2.12 -2.60 -5.16
C LEU A 284 -1.01 -3.40 -5.87
N ASN A 285 -0.86 -3.22 -7.18
CA ASN A 285 0.16 -3.86 -7.98
C ASN A 285 0.93 -2.81 -8.80
N ALA A 286 2.24 -2.71 -8.62
CA ALA A 286 3.06 -1.76 -9.37
C ALA A 286 4.53 -2.20 -9.49
N THR A 287 5.28 -1.56 -10.38
CA THR A 287 6.74 -1.67 -10.38
C THR A 287 7.35 -0.78 -9.30
N SER A 288 6.87 0.45 -9.14
CA SER A 288 7.19 1.33 -8.01
C SER A 288 5.92 1.92 -7.42
N PHE A 289 5.93 2.17 -6.11
CA PHE A 289 4.78 2.74 -5.43
C PHE A 289 5.19 3.91 -4.54
N SER A 290 4.49 5.05 -4.67
CA SER A 290 4.62 6.20 -3.78
C SER A 290 3.31 6.50 -3.07
N ASN A 291 3.37 6.64 -1.75
CA ASN A 291 2.27 6.98 -0.84
C ASN A 291 2.74 8.05 0.14
N ARG A 292 3.54 9.02 -0.31
CA ARG A 292 4.12 10.05 0.57
C ARG A 292 3.02 10.97 1.07
N ASP A 293 2.94 11.11 2.38
CA ASP A 293 1.85 11.83 3.07
C ASP A 293 0.44 11.37 2.65
N GLY A 294 0.34 10.22 1.98
CA GLY A 294 -0.90 9.64 1.48
C GLY A 294 -1.52 8.67 2.48
N LYS A 295 -2.79 8.34 2.27
CA LYS A 295 -3.56 7.45 3.13
C LYS A 295 -4.12 6.27 2.34
N ILE A 296 -3.89 5.07 2.84
CA ILE A 296 -4.54 3.84 2.39
C ILE A 296 -5.19 3.19 3.60
N VAL A 297 -6.52 3.06 3.55
CA VAL A 297 -7.32 2.45 4.62
C VAL A 297 -8.17 1.32 4.06
N SER A 298 -7.85 0.10 4.46
CA SER A 298 -8.70 -1.07 4.21
C SER A 298 -9.48 -1.42 5.48
N SER A 299 -10.80 -1.58 5.36
CA SER A 299 -11.63 -2.14 6.46
C SER A 299 -11.65 -3.68 6.48
N GLY A 300 -10.81 -4.31 5.66
CA GLY A 300 -10.57 -5.74 5.54
C GLY A 300 -9.09 -5.95 5.22
N ALA A 301 -8.76 -6.65 4.15
CA ALA A 301 -7.38 -6.94 3.77
C ALA A 301 -6.72 -5.82 2.96
N LEU A 302 -5.41 -5.63 3.17
CA LEU A 302 -4.55 -4.81 2.32
C LEU A 302 -3.43 -5.68 1.75
N THR A 303 -3.35 -5.77 0.42
CA THR A 303 -2.24 -6.42 -0.28
C THR A 303 -1.53 -5.40 -1.16
N GLY A 304 -0.24 -5.19 -0.91
CA GLY A 304 0.64 -4.42 -1.78
C GLY A 304 1.73 -5.29 -2.38
N ASP A 305 1.70 -5.51 -3.70
CA ASP A 305 2.77 -6.17 -4.45
C ASP A 305 3.50 -5.14 -5.32
N VAL A 306 4.71 -4.78 -4.90
CA VAL A 306 5.58 -3.81 -5.57
C VAL A 306 6.87 -4.50 -5.97
N ARG A 307 7.27 -4.43 -7.24
CA ARG A 307 8.52 -5.08 -7.67
C ARG A 307 9.77 -4.36 -7.15
N GLY A 308 9.72 -3.03 -7.12
CA GLY A 308 10.80 -2.14 -6.74
C GLY A 308 10.52 -1.40 -5.43
N ALA A 309 10.74 -0.09 -5.42
CA ALA A 309 10.61 0.73 -4.22
C ALA A 309 9.14 1.02 -3.87
N LEU A 310 8.80 0.83 -2.59
CA LEU A 310 7.58 1.33 -1.94
C LEU A 310 7.98 2.48 -1.01
N GLN A 311 7.45 3.66 -1.28
CA GLN A 311 7.74 4.89 -0.56
C GLN A 311 6.52 5.30 0.26
N ASN A 312 6.57 5.12 1.58
CA ASN A 312 5.51 5.45 2.53
C ASN A 312 5.97 6.54 3.52
N GLN A 313 6.83 7.47 3.11
CA GLN A 313 7.33 8.53 3.99
C GLN A 313 6.17 9.43 4.44
N GLY A 314 5.96 9.58 5.74
CA GLY A 314 4.82 10.33 6.30
C GLY A 314 3.43 9.75 5.97
N GLY A 315 3.38 8.67 5.19
CA GLY A 315 2.17 8.04 4.70
C GLY A 315 1.60 7.00 5.67
N THR A 316 0.37 6.60 5.42
CA THR A 316 -0.33 5.53 6.16
C THR A 316 -0.76 4.42 5.21
N MET A 317 -0.41 3.18 5.56
CA MET A 317 -0.95 1.94 4.99
C MET A 317 -1.57 1.12 6.12
N GLN A 318 -2.89 1.16 6.26
CA GLN A 318 -3.60 0.53 7.37
C GLN A 318 -4.68 -0.45 6.89
N ALA A 319 -4.70 -1.64 7.48
CA ALA A 319 -5.76 -2.61 7.37
C ALA A 319 -6.36 -2.91 8.75
N THR A 320 -7.68 -3.04 8.85
CA THR A 320 -8.31 -3.66 10.03
C THR A 320 -8.14 -5.19 9.99
N GLY A 321 -8.06 -5.77 8.79
CA GLY A 321 -7.72 -7.17 8.52
C GLY A 321 -6.22 -7.38 8.29
N ALA A 322 -5.89 -8.40 7.51
CA ALA A 322 -4.50 -8.74 7.20
C ALA A 322 -3.86 -7.67 6.29
N ALA A 323 -2.62 -7.28 6.62
CA ALA A 323 -1.78 -6.45 5.78
C ALA A 323 -0.60 -7.28 5.26
N GLN A 324 -0.52 -7.46 3.95
CA GLN A 324 0.54 -8.16 3.25
C GLN A 324 1.26 -7.20 2.31
N VAL A 325 2.55 -6.95 2.54
CA VAL A 325 3.35 -6.02 1.74
C VAL A 325 4.60 -6.71 1.22
N ARG A 326 4.74 -6.76 -0.11
CA ARG A 326 5.92 -7.26 -0.81
C ARG A 326 6.54 -6.14 -1.62
N ALA A 327 7.83 -5.87 -1.43
CA ALA A 327 8.56 -4.80 -2.14
C ALA A 327 10.02 -5.17 -2.43
N GLY A 328 10.64 -4.55 -3.44
CA GLY A 328 12.10 -4.56 -3.58
C GLY A 328 12.78 -3.74 -2.46
N GLY A 329 12.15 -2.66 -2.01
CA GLY A 329 12.58 -1.93 -0.82
C GLY A 329 11.43 -1.11 -0.25
N ILE A 330 11.38 -0.96 1.07
CA ILE A 330 10.36 -0.18 1.77
C ILE A 330 11.04 0.97 2.48
N ASP A 331 10.57 2.19 2.23
CA ASP A 331 10.90 3.35 3.05
C ASP A 331 9.62 3.84 3.75
N ASN A 332 9.51 3.47 5.02
CA ASN A 332 8.45 3.84 5.95
C ASN A 332 8.93 4.93 6.95
N SER A 333 9.91 5.74 6.58
CA SER A 333 10.41 6.81 7.46
C SER A 333 9.28 7.76 7.85
N THR A 334 9.10 8.01 9.15
CA THR A 334 7.98 8.77 9.74
C THR A 334 6.58 8.33 9.29
N GLY A 335 6.44 7.17 8.64
CA GLY A 335 5.20 6.61 8.14
C GLY A 335 4.63 5.53 9.06
N ALA A 336 3.48 5.00 8.67
CA ALA A 336 2.79 3.93 9.39
C ALA A 336 2.38 2.78 8.45
N ILE A 337 2.73 1.55 8.82
CA ILE A 337 2.20 0.31 8.21
C ILE A 337 1.56 -0.52 9.33
N ALA A 338 0.28 -0.84 9.19
CA ALA A 338 -0.44 -1.60 10.22
C ALA A 338 -1.49 -2.57 9.67
N GLY A 339 -1.70 -3.68 10.39
CA GLY A 339 -2.72 -4.70 10.11
C GLY A 339 -3.06 -5.52 11.35
N SER A 340 -4.18 -6.23 11.38
CA SER A 340 -4.46 -7.20 12.46
C SER A 340 -3.57 -8.44 12.35
N GLN A 341 -3.17 -8.79 11.14
CA GLN A 341 -2.15 -9.80 10.86
C GLN A 341 -1.18 -9.20 9.84
N LEU A 342 0.10 -9.10 10.20
CA LEU A 342 1.10 -8.41 9.39
C LEU A 342 2.11 -9.38 8.79
N THR A 343 2.30 -9.28 7.48
CA THR A 343 3.37 -9.96 6.74
C THR A 343 4.06 -8.97 5.82
N ILE A 344 5.36 -8.76 6.00
CA ILE A 344 6.17 -7.89 5.15
C ILE A 344 7.34 -8.69 4.60
N THR A 345 7.54 -8.65 3.28
CA THR A 345 8.70 -9.22 2.60
C THR A 345 9.37 -8.16 1.75
N ALA A 346 10.65 -7.85 2.01
CA ALA A 346 11.38 -6.88 1.22
C ALA A 346 12.87 -7.19 1.08
N SER A 347 13.56 -6.59 0.11
CA SER A 347 15.04 -6.67 0.11
C SER A 347 15.65 -5.74 1.17
N GLY A 348 14.98 -4.64 1.52
CA GLY A 348 15.40 -3.76 2.62
C GLY A 348 14.22 -2.96 3.15
N ILE A 349 14.27 -2.60 4.43
CA ILE A 349 13.24 -1.77 5.08
C ILE A 349 13.93 -0.65 5.85
N THR A 350 13.54 0.60 5.58
CA THR A 350 13.86 1.77 6.41
C THR A 350 12.61 2.17 7.17
N ASN A 351 12.62 2.09 8.50
CA ASN A 351 11.53 2.44 9.40
C ASN A 351 11.94 3.57 10.37
N ARG A 352 12.76 4.52 9.92
CA ARG A 352 13.32 5.54 10.81
C ARG A 352 12.26 6.52 11.28
N GLY A 353 12.05 6.61 12.59
CA GLY A 353 10.93 7.39 13.17
C GLY A 353 9.55 6.90 12.72
N GLY A 354 9.47 5.77 12.02
CA GLY A 354 8.24 5.18 11.51
C GLY A 354 7.68 4.14 12.46
N THR A 355 6.47 3.68 12.14
CA THR A 355 5.77 2.63 12.90
C THR A 355 5.37 1.48 11.99
N ILE A 356 5.72 0.26 12.41
CA ILE A 356 5.21 -0.99 11.86
C ILE A 356 4.49 -1.72 12.98
N ALA A 357 3.18 -1.92 12.86
CA ALA A 357 2.38 -2.42 13.97
C ALA A 357 1.41 -3.52 13.58
N GLN A 358 1.38 -4.60 14.36
CA GLN A 358 0.31 -5.58 14.31
C GLN A 358 -0.65 -5.39 15.48
N THR A 359 -1.93 -5.21 15.17
CA THR A 359 -2.98 -4.97 16.18
C THR A 359 -3.63 -6.27 16.67
N GLY A 360 -3.51 -7.37 15.94
CA GLY A 360 -3.98 -8.69 16.37
C GLY A 360 -2.92 -9.50 17.11
N THR A 361 -3.32 -10.68 17.58
CA THR A 361 -2.53 -11.56 18.45
C THR A 361 -1.74 -12.64 17.69
N GLY A 362 -1.73 -12.59 16.36
CA GLY A 362 -0.96 -13.51 15.52
C GLY A 362 0.53 -13.22 15.51
N THR A 363 1.27 -13.76 14.54
CA THR A 363 2.70 -13.48 14.37
C THR A 363 2.92 -12.40 13.33
N ALA A 364 3.44 -11.23 13.72
CA ALA A 364 3.91 -10.23 12.77
C ALA A 364 5.21 -10.73 12.14
N ALA A 365 5.19 -11.06 10.85
CA ALA A 365 6.32 -11.66 10.14
C ALA A 365 7.00 -10.63 9.22
N LEU A 366 8.27 -10.34 9.48
CA LEU A 366 9.10 -9.47 8.66
C LEU A 366 10.29 -10.28 8.10
N ALA A 367 10.29 -10.52 6.79
CA ALA A 367 11.37 -11.18 6.08
C ALA A 367 12.11 -10.14 5.21
N VAL A 368 13.36 -9.84 5.55
CA VAL A 368 14.14 -8.76 4.94
C VAL A 368 15.47 -9.30 4.41
N ALA A 369 15.67 -9.35 3.11
CA ALA A 369 16.87 -10.01 2.56
C ALA A 369 18.19 -9.36 3.01
N ASN A 370 18.23 -8.02 3.06
CA ASN A 370 19.41 -7.25 3.45
C ASN A 370 19.17 -6.63 4.84
N THR A 371 18.98 -5.31 4.90
CA THR A 371 18.91 -4.59 6.17
C THR A 371 17.49 -4.17 6.53
N LEU A 372 17.10 -4.43 7.78
CA LEU A 372 15.99 -3.77 8.46
C LEU A 372 16.57 -2.66 9.35
N ASP A 373 16.38 -1.40 8.95
CA ASP A 373 16.81 -0.21 9.69
C ASP A 373 15.62 0.39 10.45
N ASN A 374 15.52 0.07 11.73
CA ASN A 374 14.50 0.53 12.67
C ASN A 374 15.01 1.66 13.59
N ARG A 375 16.02 2.43 13.18
CA ARG A 375 16.59 3.47 14.06
C ARG A 375 15.57 4.54 14.45
N GLY A 376 15.39 4.74 15.75
CA GLY A 376 14.37 5.64 16.29
C GLY A 376 12.93 5.28 15.88
N GLY A 377 12.72 4.11 15.28
CA GLY A 377 11.42 3.60 14.84
C GLY A 377 10.83 2.63 15.84
N SER A 378 9.58 2.23 15.57
CA SER A 378 8.85 1.25 16.38
C SER A 378 8.34 0.10 15.53
N ILE A 379 8.63 -1.13 15.98
CA ILE A 379 7.99 -2.37 15.50
C ILE A 379 7.28 -3.01 16.68
N ALA A 380 5.96 -3.15 16.61
CA ALA A 380 5.18 -3.65 17.74
C ALA A 380 4.12 -4.67 17.31
N SER A 381 3.82 -5.61 18.19
CA SER A 381 2.73 -6.57 17.98
C SER A 381 1.99 -6.86 19.28
N ASN A 382 0.66 -6.90 19.21
CA ASN A 382 -0.20 -7.47 20.26
C ASN A 382 -0.09 -8.99 20.36
N GLY A 383 0.65 -9.64 19.45
CA GLY A 383 1.00 -11.05 19.49
C GLY A 383 2.51 -11.24 19.47
N ARG A 384 2.98 -12.12 18.58
CA ARG A 384 4.41 -12.38 18.36
C ARG A 384 4.98 -11.40 17.32
N VAL A 385 6.27 -11.08 17.44
CA VAL A 385 7.08 -10.49 16.37
C VAL A 385 8.13 -11.51 15.93
N ALA A 386 8.21 -11.77 14.63
CA ALA A 386 9.23 -12.61 14.01
C ALA A 386 9.95 -11.82 12.91
N VAL A 387 11.25 -11.59 13.11
CA VAL A 387 12.13 -10.87 12.16
C VAL A 387 13.18 -11.84 11.65
N ALA A 388 13.29 -11.96 10.33
CA ALA A 388 14.43 -12.58 9.65
C ALA A 388 15.08 -11.51 8.76
N ALA A 389 16.34 -11.18 9.00
CA ALA A 389 17.05 -10.14 8.27
C ALA A 389 18.51 -10.53 7.96
N GLY A 390 19.09 -9.98 6.89
CA GLY A 390 20.54 -10.03 6.70
C GLY A 390 21.28 -9.23 7.78
N ALA A 391 20.79 -8.04 8.12
CA ALA A 391 21.20 -7.27 9.29
C ALA A 391 20.01 -6.52 9.88
N LEU A 392 19.99 -6.34 11.20
CA LEU A 392 19.00 -5.54 11.90
C LEU A 392 19.68 -4.39 12.63
N VAL A 393 19.33 -3.16 12.28
CA VAL A 393 19.75 -1.95 12.98
C VAL A 393 18.56 -1.40 13.76
N ASN A 394 18.53 -1.63 15.06
CA ASN A 394 17.53 -1.17 16.01
C ASN A 394 18.07 -0.06 16.94
N ALA A 395 19.13 0.65 16.52
CA ALA A 395 19.75 1.65 17.39
C ALA A 395 18.79 2.79 17.76
N SER A 396 18.65 3.08 19.06
CA SER A 396 17.62 3.98 19.62
C SER A 396 16.17 3.64 19.22
N GLY A 397 15.94 2.47 18.60
CA GLY A 397 14.64 1.99 18.16
C GLY A 397 14.00 1.06 19.19
N SER A 398 12.78 0.61 18.88
CA SER A 398 12.03 -0.30 19.73
C SER A 398 11.42 -1.43 18.93
N ILE A 399 11.64 -2.67 19.35
CA ILE A 399 10.91 -3.85 18.89
C ILE A 399 10.29 -4.51 20.12
N THR A 400 8.96 -4.55 20.16
CA THR A 400 8.20 -5.07 21.31
C THR A 400 7.15 -6.08 20.88
N ALA A 401 7.05 -7.17 21.62
CA ALA A 401 6.02 -8.18 21.41
C ALA A 401 5.30 -8.53 22.72
N ARG A 402 4.05 -8.98 22.61
CA ARG A 402 3.32 -9.49 23.76
C ARG A 402 3.56 -10.99 23.97
N ASP A 403 3.48 -11.77 22.90
CA ASP A 403 3.42 -13.24 22.95
C ASP A 403 4.71 -13.90 22.43
N GLY A 404 5.80 -13.13 22.33
CA GLY A 404 7.13 -13.61 21.95
C GLY A 404 7.84 -12.71 20.93
N LEU A 405 9.14 -12.56 21.08
CA LEU A 405 10.01 -11.91 20.10
C LEU A 405 11.02 -12.94 19.57
N ALA A 406 11.04 -13.14 18.26
CA ALA A 406 12.05 -13.95 17.58
C ALA A 406 12.78 -13.10 16.54
N VAL A 407 14.09 -13.02 16.63
CA VAL A 407 14.94 -12.28 15.69
C VAL A 407 16.07 -13.18 15.22
N THR A 408 16.16 -13.35 13.90
CA THR A 408 17.30 -13.96 13.23
C THR A 408 17.94 -12.91 12.34
N ALA A 409 19.18 -12.54 12.63
CA ALA A 409 20.00 -11.68 11.79
C ALA A 409 21.19 -12.50 11.25
N ASP A 410 21.36 -12.63 9.95
CA ASP A 410 22.49 -13.41 9.40
C ASP A 410 23.84 -12.76 9.74
N GLY A 411 23.87 -11.43 9.82
CA GLY A 411 25.01 -10.61 10.17
C GLY A 411 24.86 -9.96 11.54
N VAL A 412 24.87 -8.63 11.56
CA VAL A 412 24.83 -7.82 12.78
C VAL A 412 23.39 -7.58 13.23
N LEU A 413 23.15 -7.82 14.51
CA LEU A 413 22.01 -7.32 15.27
C LEU A 413 22.50 -6.16 16.14
N ASP A 414 22.22 -4.93 15.71
CA ASP A 414 22.62 -3.72 16.42
C ASP A 414 21.43 -3.15 17.22
N ASN A 415 21.47 -3.31 18.53
CA ASN A 415 20.49 -2.80 19.49
C ASN A 415 21.08 -1.68 20.36
N ALA A 416 22.07 -0.93 19.86
CA ALA A 416 22.67 0.16 20.63
C ALA A 416 21.64 1.21 21.08
N ASP A 417 21.57 1.51 22.37
CA ASP A 417 20.54 2.38 22.97
C ASP A 417 19.08 2.00 22.63
N GLY A 418 18.88 0.79 22.09
CA GLY A 418 17.60 0.29 21.58
C GLY A 418 16.90 -0.64 22.55
N LYS A 419 15.72 -1.12 22.15
CA LYS A 419 14.91 -2.05 22.94
C LYS A 419 14.48 -3.27 22.11
N LEU A 420 14.75 -4.45 22.64
CA LEU A 420 14.21 -5.74 22.17
C LEU A 420 13.49 -6.41 23.34
N LEU A 421 12.17 -6.24 23.41
CA LEU A 421 11.38 -6.65 24.59
C LEU A 421 10.23 -7.58 24.23
N SER A 422 9.94 -8.51 25.14
CA SER A 422 8.75 -9.35 25.06
C SER A 422 8.14 -9.57 26.44
N ASN A 423 6.81 -9.55 26.55
CA ASN A 423 6.12 -9.97 27.79
C ASN A 423 6.17 -11.50 28.00
N ALA A 424 6.60 -12.25 26.98
CA ALA A 424 6.81 -13.68 27.01
C ALA A 424 8.29 -13.97 26.67
N ASP A 425 8.55 -14.85 25.70
CA ASP A 425 9.92 -15.26 25.37
C ASP A 425 10.63 -14.27 24.43
N VAL A 426 11.96 -14.20 24.51
CA VAL A 426 12.85 -13.55 23.54
C VAL A 426 13.84 -14.58 23.00
N ASN A 427 13.94 -14.71 21.68
CA ASN A 427 14.90 -15.58 21.01
C ASN A 427 15.69 -14.78 19.96
N LEU A 428 16.99 -14.61 20.17
CA LEU A 428 17.87 -13.86 19.29
C LEU A 428 18.94 -14.78 18.69
N VAL A 429 19.10 -14.73 17.37
CA VAL A 429 20.17 -15.40 16.63
C VAL A 429 20.89 -14.37 15.77
N SER A 430 22.22 -14.27 15.89
CA SER A 430 23.04 -13.32 15.10
C SER A 430 24.46 -13.82 14.84
N ALA A 431 25.16 -13.24 13.87
CA ALA A 431 26.63 -13.40 13.80
C ALA A 431 27.34 -12.49 14.81
N ALA A 432 26.82 -11.28 15.02
CA ALA A 432 27.26 -10.38 16.08
C ALA A 432 26.07 -9.63 16.67
N LEU A 433 26.05 -9.51 17.99
CA LEU A 433 25.06 -8.74 18.73
C LEU A 433 25.74 -7.57 19.43
N ASN A 434 25.30 -6.36 19.12
CA ASN A 434 25.62 -5.16 19.87
C ASN A 434 24.41 -4.74 20.71
N ASN A 435 24.55 -4.70 22.02
CA ASN A 435 23.55 -4.22 22.97
C ASN A 435 24.11 -3.07 23.84
N ASP A 436 25.11 -2.33 23.34
CA ASP A 436 25.74 -1.25 24.10
C ASP A 436 24.72 -0.15 24.41
N GLY A 437 24.55 0.19 25.69
CA GLY A 437 23.49 1.10 26.18
C GLY A 437 22.06 0.61 25.95
N GLY A 438 21.87 -0.55 25.31
CA GLY A 438 20.59 -1.11 24.91
C GLY A 438 19.93 -1.96 25.99
N GLN A 439 18.68 -2.36 25.72
CA GLN A 439 17.90 -3.25 26.56
C GLN A 439 17.40 -4.45 25.77
N ILE A 440 17.67 -5.63 26.30
CA ILE A 440 17.05 -6.90 25.89
C ILE A 440 16.35 -7.47 27.12
N GLY A 441 15.11 -7.92 26.96
CA GLY A 441 14.39 -8.50 28.08
C GLY A 441 13.16 -9.32 27.72
N ALA A 442 12.99 -10.42 28.45
CA ALA A 442 11.87 -11.34 28.34
C ALA A 442 11.07 -11.41 29.65
N GLY A 443 9.76 -11.64 29.53
CA GLY A 443 8.90 -11.94 30.67
C GLY A 443 9.01 -13.39 31.17
N THR A 444 9.57 -14.29 30.37
CA THR A 444 9.71 -15.72 30.70
C THR A 444 11.11 -16.26 30.39
N ASN A 445 11.38 -16.63 29.14
CA ASN A 445 12.65 -17.21 28.71
C ASN A 445 13.33 -16.31 27.71
N GLU A 446 14.63 -16.12 27.88
CA GLU A 446 15.47 -15.40 26.93
C GLU A 446 16.61 -16.30 26.47
N THR A 447 16.71 -16.47 25.15
CA THR A 447 17.80 -17.22 24.52
C THR A 447 18.51 -16.33 23.52
N ILE A 448 19.81 -16.14 23.73
CA ILE A 448 20.70 -15.41 22.83
C ILE A 448 21.72 -16.40 22.28
N ARG A 449 21.76 -16.56 20.95
CA ARG A 449 22.84 -17.25 20.24
C ARG A 449 23.53 -16.26 19.31
N THR A 450 24.81 -16.02 19.53
CA THR A 450 25.57 -15.11 18.68
C THR A 450 27.00 -15.57 18.43
N GLY A 451 27.68 -14.99 17.44
CA GLY A 451 29.12 -15.16 17.29
C GLY A 451 29.91 -14.35 18.33
N ARG A 452 29.51 -13.10 18.57
CA ARG A 452 30.08 -12.18 19.59
C ARG A 452 28.99 -11.30 20.17
N LEU A 453 29.06 -11.00 21.46
CA LEU A 453 28.16 -10.09 22.16
C LEU A 453 28.94 -8.92 22.76
N THR A 454 28.50 -7.69 22.50
CA THR A 454 28.80 -6.52 23.36
C THR A 454 27.55 -6.07 24.08
N ASN A 455 27.70 -5.79 25.37
CA ASN A 455 26.66 -5.30 26.26
C ASN A 455 27.21 -4.17 27.12
N SER A 456 28.01 -3.27 26.54
CA SER A 456 28.68 -2.24 27.33
C SER A 456 27.69 -1.18 27.80
N GLY A 457 27.54 -1.04 29.12
CA GLY A 457 26.49 -0.19 29.71
C GLY A 457 25.06 -0.64 29.39
N GLY A 458 24.88 -1.78 28.71
CA GLY A 458 23.58 -2.33 28.33
C GLY A 458 22.99 -3.24 29.40
N SER A 459 21.75 -3.66 29.19
CA SER A 459 20.98 -4.51 30.10
C SER A 459 20.37 -5.70 29.37
N ILE A 460 20.59 -6.90 29.92
CA ILE A 460 20.01 -8.17 29.47
C ILE A 460 19.34 -8.82 30.69
N VAL A 461 18.01 -8.93 30.68
CA VAL A 461 17.24 -9.35 31.86
C VAL A 461 16.09 -10.28 31.51
N ALA A 462 16.08 -11.48 32.10
CA ALA A 462 14.97 -12.42 31.98
C ALA A 462 14.89 -13.36 33.18
N PRO A 463 13.72 -13.92 33.53
CA PRO A 463 13.63 -14.95 34.55
C PRO A 463 14.54 -16.16 34.26
N ASN A 464 14.46 -16.72 33.05
CA ASN A 464 15.34 -17.80 32.61
C ASN A 464 16.18 -17.32 31.42
N LEU A 465 17.47 -17.11 31.63
CA LEU A 465 18.37 -16.55 30.63
C LEU A 465 19.41 -17.56 30.19
N THR A 466 19.53 -17.76 28.87
CA THR A 466 20.61 -18.52 28.25
C THR A 466 21.32 -17.64 27.21
N VAL A 467 22.62 -17.39 27.44
CA VAL A 467 23.47 -16.65 26.50
C VAL A 467 24.56 -17.58 25.98
N THR A 468 24.58 -17.80 24.67
CA THR A 468 25.61 -18.57 23.99
C THR A 468 26.33 -17.69 22.97
N SER A 469 27.63 -17.51 23.15
CA SER A 469 28.52 -16.88 22.18
C SER A 469 29.57 -17.88 21.70
N THR A 470 29.96 -17.84 20.43
CA THR A 470 31.08 -18.68 19.95
C THR A 470 32.45 -18.05 20.18
N SER A 471 32.50 -16.74 20.46
CA SER A 471 33.74 -16.00 20.74
C SER A 471 33.69 -15.31 22.10
N THR A 472 33.41 -14.02 22.13
CA THR A 472 33.51 -13.18 23.32
C THR A 472 32.12 -12.64 23.70
N ILE A 473 31.83 -12.68 24.99
CA ILE A 473 30.82 -11.83 25.63
C ILE A 473 31.55 -10.71 26.34
N ASP A 474 31.35 -9.48 25.90
CA ASP A 474 31.85 -8.28 26.55
C ASP A 474 30.71 -7.58 27.28
N ASN A 475 30.68 -7.74 28.60
CA ASN A 475 29.73 -7.13 29.53
C ASN A 475 30.34 -5.94 30.29
N THR A 476 31.31 -5.23 29.70
CA THR A 476 32.01 -4.14 30.38
C THR A 476 31.05 -3.01 30.77
N GLY A 477 30.88 -2.75 32.06
CA GLY A 477 29.91 -1.78 32.57
C GLY A 477 28.44 -2.16 32.38
N GLY A 478 28.15 -3.34 31.83
CA GLY A 478 26.80 -3.83 31.53
C GLY A 478 26.18 -4.66 32.64
N GLY A 479 24.90 -5.01 32.45
CA GLY A 479 24.13 -5.89 33.33
C GLY A 479 23.61 -7.12 32.60
N ILE A 480 23.84 -8.30 33.17
CA ILE A 480 23.22 -9.59 32.80
C ILE A 480 22.57 -10.14 34.06
N GLU A 481 21.24 -10.19 34.12
CA GLU A 481 20.52 -10.54 35.34
C GLU A 481 19.41 -11.57 35.07
N ALA A 482 19.33 -12.63 35.90
CA ALA A 482 18.30 -13.65 35.77
C ALA A 482 17.96 -14.36 37.09
N ASN A 483 16.86 -15.11 37.13
CA ASN A 483 16.61 -16.06 38.22
C ASN A 483 17.36 -17.37 37.99
N ALA A 484 17.37 -17.86 36.74
CA ALA A 484 18.18 -18.98 36.30
C ALA A 484 19.07 -18.51 35.14
N LEU A 485 20.39 -18.68 35.28
CA LEU A 485 21.37 -18.19 34.32
C LEU A 485 22.20 -19.33 33.73
N ASN A 486 22.28 -19.37 32.40
CA ASN A 486 23.22 -20.19 31.65
C ASN A 486 24.05 -19.30 30.72
N VAL A 487 25.37 -19.38 30.81
CA VAL A 487 26.31 -18.65 29.96
C VAL A 487 27.26 -19.66 29.32
N ASN A 488 27.38 -19.63 28.01
CA ASN A 488 28.33 -20.44 27.26
C ASN A 488 29.12 -19.54 26.29
N THR A 489 30.43 -19.41 26.47
CA THR A 489 31.27 -18.56 25.63
C THR A 489 32.73 -19.02 25.61
N THR A 490 33.51 -18.55 24.65
CA THR A 490 34.96 -18.75 24.67
C THR A 490 35.61 -17.80 25.67
N GLU A 491 35.30 -16.51 25.58
CA GLU A 491 35.81 -15.47 26.47
C GLU A 491 34.65 -14.68 27.08
N LEU A 492 34.80 -14.31 28.34
CA LEU A 492 33.84 -13.46 29.05
C LEU A 492 34.59 -12.32 29.74
N ILE A 493 34.29 -11.09 29.34
CA ILE A 493 34.80 -9.86 29.94
C ILE A 493 33.64 -9.23 30.73
N ASN A 494 33.84 -9.03 32.02
CA ASN A 494 32.85 -8.44 32.95
C ASN A 494 33.45 -7.29 33.75
N ARG A 495 34.37 -6.51 33.15
CA ARG A 495 35.04 -5.40 33.82
C ARG A 495 34.05 -4.29 34.17
N ALA A 496 34.01 -3.88 35.44
CA ALA A 496 33.00 -2.96 35.97
C ALA A 496 31.53 -3.36 35.65
N GLY A 497 31.31 -4.59 35.18
CA GLY A 497 30.01 -5.13 34.80
C GLY A 497 29.38 -5.92 35.95
N ARG A 498 28.11 -6.28 35.78
CA ARG A 498 27.33 -7.05 36.74
C ARG A 498 26.72 -8.27 36.06
N ILE A 499 26.98 -9.44 36.62
CA ILE A 499 26.32 -10.69 36.27
C ILE A 499 25.66 -11.21 37.55
N MET A 500 24.33 -11.31 37.55
CA MET A 500 23.54 -11.66 38.74
C MET A 500 22.61 -12.84 38.45
N GLN A 501 22.68 -13.88 39.27
CA GLN A 501 21.64 -14.89 39.37
C GLN A 501 20.97 -14.84 40.74
N TYR A 502 19.65 -14.67 40.76
CA TYR A 502 18.88 -14.55 42.00
C TYR A 502 18.32 -15.90 42.51
N GLY A 503 18.00 -16.82 41.61
CA GLY A 503 17.45 -18.13 41.95
C GLY A 503 18.52 -19.14 42.38
N ALA A 504 18.08 -20.21 43.06
CA ALA A 504 18.95 -21.24 43.62
C ALA A 504 19.28 -22.40 42.66
N THR A 505 18.70 -22.40 41.46
CA THR A 505 19.01 -23.38 40.41
C THR A 505 20.50 -23.34 40.06
N SER A 506 21.09 -24.49 39.71
CA SER A 506 22.50 -24.51 39.31
C SER A 506 22.75 -23.57 38.12
N THR A 507 23.72 -22.67 38.25
CA THR A 507 24.15 -21.80 37.14
C THR A 507 24.96 -22.63 36.13
N GLY A 508 24.51 -22.70 34.88
CA GLY A 508 25.31 -23.29 33.81
C GLY A 508 26.34 -22.30 33.28
N PHE A 509 27.50 -22.17 33.96
CA PHE A 509 28.54 -21.20 33.61
C PHE A 509 29.74 -21.86 32.91
N HIS A 510 29.74 -21.81 31.57
CA HIS A 510 30.74 -22.43 30.72
C HIS A 510 31.52 -21.37 29.95
N VAL A 511 32.72 -21.03 30.44
CA VAL A 511 33.69 -20.18 29.73
C VAL A 511 34.89 -21.06 29.41
N SER A 512 35.32 -21.16 28.16
CA SER A 512 36.40 -22.11 27.80
C SER A 512 37.81 -21.52 27.87
N SER A 513 37.96 -20.22 27.57
CA SER A 513 39.23 -19.50 27.62
C SER A 513 39.33 -18.65 28.89
N THR A 514 39.06 -17.34 28.82
CA THR A 514 39.27 -16.44 29.96
C THR A 514 37.95 -15.93 30.49
N PHE A 515 37.77 -16.01 31.81
CA PHE A 515 36.77 -15.22 32.52
C PHE A 515 37.49 -14.07 33.24
N ASP A 516 37.32 -12.86 32.71
CA ASP A 516 37.85 -11.62 33.27
C ASP A 516 36.75 -10.85 34.00
N ASN A 517 36.73 -10.98 35.32
CA ASN A 517 35.87 -10.25 36.24
C ASN A 517 36.64 -9.12 36.97
N SER A 518 37.73 -8.61 36.38
CA SER A 518 38.60 -7.62 37.02
C SER A 518 37.99 -6.22 37.11
N ASN A 519 38.72 -5.30 37.75
CA ASN A 519 38.46 -3.86 37.74
C ASN A 519 37.02 -3.50 38.16
N GLY A 520 36.57 -4.03 39.30
CA GLY A 520 35.23 -3.77 39.84
C GLY A 520 34.12 -4.62 39.22
N GLY A 521 34.45 -5.65 38.44
CA GLY A 521 33.47 -6.63 37.95
C GLY A 521 32.76 -7.36 39.10
N ILE A 522 31.48 -7.61 38.94
CA ILE A 522 30.64 -8.31 39.92
C ILE A 522 30.01 -9.53 39.26
N PHE A 523 30.25 -10.70 39.84
CA PHE A 523 29.49 -11.91 39.59
C PHE A 523 28.89 -12.42 40.90
N GLN A 524 27.57 -12.41 41.00
CA GLN A 524 26.87 -12.93 42.16
C GLN A 524 25.87 -14.00 41.71
N THR A 525 25.84 -15.11 42.43
CA THR A 525 24.84 -16.15 42.22
C THR A 525 24.29 -16.61 43.55
N ASN A 526 23.08 -17.15 43.53
CA ASN A 526 22.47 -17.88 44.64
C ASN A 526 22.42 -19.40 44.34
N SER A 527 23.13 -19.84 43.30
CA SER A 527 23.21 -21.22 42.84
C SER A 527 23.60 -22.18 43.97
N THR A 528 22.88 -23.30 44.13
CA THR A 528 23.25 -24.31 45.14
C THR A 528 24.71 -24.75 44.99
N ASP A 529 25.12 -25.08 43.77
CA ASP A 529 26.51 -25.40 43.43
C ASP A 529 26.93 -24.55 42.23
N LEU A 530 28.14 -24.00 42.27
CA LEU A 530 28.71 -23.22 41.17
C LEU A 530 30.09 -23.78 40.82
N THR A 531 30.31 -24.08 39.54
CA THR A 531 31.65 -24.42 39.04
C THR A 531 32.14 -23.33 38.10
N LEU A 532 33.30 -22.76 38.43
CA LEU A 532 34.06 -21.84 37.58
C LEU A 532 35.32 -22.54 37.09
N ALA A 533 35.27 -23.05 35.85
CA ALA A 533 36.38 -23.76 35.22
C ALA A 533 36.86 -23.15 33.88
N PRO A 534 37.04 -21.81 33.77
CA PRO A 534 37.64 -21.21 32.58
C PRO A 534 39.10 -21.64 32.41
N GLY A 535 39.66 -21.61 31.20
CA GLY A 535 41.12 -21.77 31.02
C GLY A 535 41.95 -20.84 31.92
N ALA A 536 41.51 -19.60 32.12
CA ALA A 536 42.04 -18.66 33.11
C ALA A 536 40.92 -17.87 33.80
N LEU A 537 41.06 -17.65 35.11
CA LEU A 537 40.17 -16.80 35.91
C LEU A 537 40.94 -15.56 36.39
N ILE A 538 40.47 -14.37 36.04
CA ILE A 538 41.04 -13.09 36.47
C ILE A 538 39.96 -12.31 37.24
N ASN A 539 40.09 -12.24 38.56
CA ASN A 539 39.20 -11.51 39.47
C ASN A 539 39.93 -10.35 40.16
N ASP A 540 40.96 -9.79 39.53
CA ASP A 540 41.78 -8.74 40.14
C ASP A 540 40.94 -7.46 40.37
N GLY A 541 40.80 -7.04 41.63
CA GLY A 541 39.90 -5.95 42.02
C GLY A 541 38.41 -6.23 41.75
N GLY A 542 38.03 -7.47 41.46
CA GLY A 542 36.66 -7.92 41.21
C GLY A 542 35.99 -8.55 42.43
N SER A 543 34.70 -8.86 42.30
CA SER A 543 33.90 -9.55 43.32
C SER A 543 33.15 -10.73 42.72
N ILE A 544 33.41 -11.93 43.25
CA ILE A 544 32.63 -13.15 43.00
C ILE A 544 31.96 -13.54 44.32
N ILE A 545 30.64 -13.69 44.33
CA ILE A 545 29.88 -14.07 45.53
C ILE A 545 28.94 -15.21 45.15
N ASP A 546 29.13 -16.35 45.81
CA ASP A 546 28.17 -17.44 45.80
C ASP A 546 27.39 -17.42 47.12
N ALA A 547 26.14 -17.02 47.07
CA ALA A 547 25.23 -17.01 48.21
C ALA A 547 24.57 -18.39 48.44
N GLY A 548 24.80 -19.36 47.56
CA GLY A 548 24.35 -20.73 47.74
C GLY A 548 25.08 -21.44 48.88
N THR A 549 24.42 -22.46 49.43
CA THR A 549 24.92 -23.21 50.59
C THR A 549 25.69 -24.49 50.22
N GLY A 550 25.78 -24.83 48.93
CA GLY A 550 26.53 -26.00 48.44
C GLY A 550 27.99 -25.71 48.20
N THR A 551 28.53 -26.09 47.03
CA THR A 551 29.96 -25.96 46.72
C THR A 551 30.22 -24.94 45.62
N LEU A 552 30.98 -23.89 45.96
CA LEU A 552 31.69 -23.08 44.99
C LEU A 552 33.01 -23.78 44.62
N THR A 553 33.11 -24.27 43.39
CA THR A 553 34.31 -24.88 42.82
C THR A 553 34.99 -23.90 41.87
N ILE A 554 36.25 -23.57 42.15
CA ILE A 554 37.11 -22.76 41.29
C ILE A 554 38.21 -23.68 40.76
N ALA A 555 38.09 -24.08 39.51
CA ALA A 555 39.03 -25.02 38.88
C ALA A 555 39.46 -24.56 37.47
N PRO A 556 40.12 -23.39 37.32
CA PRO A 556 40.55 -22.94 36.00
C PRO A 556 41.40 -23.98 35.28
N GLY A 557 41.15 -24.20 33.98
CA GLY A 557 41.79 -25.23 33.18
C GLY A 557 41.62 -26.64 33.75
N ASN A 558 40.49 -26.92 34.43
CA ASN A 558 40.25 -28.12 35.21
C ASN A 558 41.35 -28.37 36.27
N GLY A 559 41.83 -27.30 36.90
CA GLY A 559 42.89 -27.31 37.90
C GLY A 559 44.30 -27.06 37.36
N ALA A 560 44.48 -26.99 36.04
CA ALA A 560 45.77 -26.72 35.39
C ALA A 560 45.95 -25.25 34.94
N GLY A 561 44.90 -24.44 35.07
CA GLY A 561 44.87 -23.05 34.64
C GLY A 561 45.43 -22.05 35.65
N TYR A 562 45.45 -20.78 35.25
CA TYR A 562 45.86 -19.65 36.08
C TYR A 562 44.66 -19.00 36.77
N PHE A 563 44.82 -18.69 38.06
CA PHE A 563 43.81 -18.03 38.88
C PHE A 563 44.41 -16.78 39.56
N SER A 564 43.92 -15.61 39.19
CA SER A 564 44.27 -14.32 39.82
C SER A 564 43.09 -13.72 40.58
N ASN A 565 43.33 -13.26 41.80
CA ASN A 565 42.39 -12.57 42.67
C ASN A 565 43.08 -11.42 43.42
N VAL A 566 43.99 -10.70 42.76
CA VAL A 566 44.78 -9.63 43.37
C VAL A 566 43.86 -8.46 43.77
N GLY A 567 43.81 -8.14 45.06
CA GLY A 567 42.87 -7.13 45.58
C GLY A 567 41.39 -7.46 45.36
N GLY A 568 41.08 -8.67 44.89
CA GLY A 568 39.72 -9.13 44.59
C GLY A 568 39.07 -9.83 45.77
N ARG A 569 37.80 -10.16 45.63
CA ARG A 569 37.00 -10.86 46.65
C ARG A 569 36.25 -12.04 46.04
N ILE A 570 36.42 -13.21 46.64
CA ILE A 570 35.60 -14.39 46.38
C ILE A 570 35.07 -14.91 47.70
N ILE A 571 33.75 -15.00 47.82
CA ILE A 571 33.06 -15.48 49.02
C ILE A 571 32.03 -16.51 48.63
N SER A 572 32.01 -17.64 49.34
CA SER A 572 30.94 -18.63 49.31
C SER A 572 30.20 -18.63 50.66
N ALA A 573 28.87 -18.74 50.64
CA ALA A 573 28.06 -19.02 51.83
C ALA A 573 28.01 -20.52 52.18
N GLY A 574 28.55 -21.38 51.31
CA GLY A 574 28.75 -22.80 51.54
C GLY A 574 30.24 -23.14 51.55
N THR A 575 30.57 -24.28 50.97
CA THR A 575 31.96 -24.71 50.83
C THR A 575 32.64 -24.01 49.65
N LEU A 576 33.94 -23.75 49.80
CA LEU A 576 34.80 -23.23 48.73
C LEU A 576 35.91 -24.25 48.46
N THR A 577 36.01 -24.70 47.21
CA THR A 577 37.12 -25.52 46.73
C THR A 577 37.85 -24.77 45.61
N ALA A 578 39.18 -24.73 45.66
CA ALA A 578 39.99 -24.05 44.66
C ALA A 578 41.16 -24.94 44.23
N GLN A 579 41.28 -25.18 42.92
CA GLN A 579 42.37 -25.92 42.31
C GLN A 579 42.89 -25.15 41.09
N ALA A 580 44.18 -24.86 41.06
CA ALA A 580 44.83 -24.15 39.96
C ALA A 580 46.32 -24.52 39.90
N ALA A 581 46.94 -24.40 38.72
CA ALA A 581 48.39 -24.56 38.59
C ALA A 581 49.15 -23.36 39.18
N GLY A 582 48.53 -22.18 39.16
CA GLY A 582 49.04 -20.97 39.78
C GLY A 582 47.90 -20.14 40.38
N LEU A 583 48.06 -19.75 41.65
CA LEU A 583 47.13 -18.90 42.38
C LEU A 583 47.87 -17.62 42.82
N ASN A 584 47.36 -16.46 42.39
CA ASN A 584 47.77 -15.17 42.92
C ASN A 584 46.61 -14.51 43.68
N ASN A 585 46.68 -14.51 45.01
CA ASN A 585 45.68 -13.89 45.89
C ASN A 585 46.27 -12.71 46.69
N ALA A 586 47.24 -11.98 46.12
CA ALA A 586 47.88 -10.87 46.82
C ALA A 586 46.85 -9.79 47.20
N ASN A 587 46.75 -9.44 48.47
CA ASN A 587 45.75 -8.51 49.02
C ASN A 587 44.28 -8.89 48.70
N GLY A 588 44.02 -10.13 48.27
CA GLY A 588 42.69 -10.62 47.93
C GLY A 588 42.04 -11.42 49.06
N VAL A 589 40.72 -11.56 48.98
CA VAL A 589 39.90 -12.35 49.93
C VAL A 589 39.38 -13.61 49.24
N LEU A 590 39.64 -14.77 49.87
CA LEU A 590 39.01 -16.06 49.59
C LEU A 590 38.40 -16.55 50.90
N ALA A 591 37.07 -16.67 50.96
CA ALA A 591 36.39 -17.09 52.18
C ALA A 591 35.17 -17.99 51.88
N ALA A 592 34.92 -18.91 52.81
CA ALA A 592 33.70 -19.69 52.95
C ALA A 592 33.10 -19.37 54.33
N GLN A 593 31.78 -19.20 54.42
CA GLN A 593 31.08 -18.83 55.66
C GLN A 593 30.30 -19.98 56.27
#